data_AF-I1V0U2-F1
#
_entry.id   AF-I1V0U2-F1
#
_cell.length_a   1.000
_cell.length_b   1.000
_cell.length_c   1.000
_cell.angle_alpha   90.00
_cell.angle_beta   90.00
_cell.angle_gamma   90.00
#
_symmetry.space_group_name_H-M   'P 1'
#
loop_
_entity.id
_entity.type
_entity.pdbx_description
1 polymer ?
#
loop_
_entity_poly.entity_id
_entity_poly.type
_entity_poly.pdbx_seq_one_letter_code
_entity_poly.pdbx_strand_id
1 'polypeptide(L)'
;DGFLPPEVNIVGYARTKVDDVEKWKRETLMKYFLNLSALRCHAEDFLKHISYFSGAYDNVDDFKRLDKMIREKEDAFKGPEKGGDRLFYLALPPSVFACVCGSIRKGAMPQEVGGWVRLIIEKPFGHDTNSSAELSHALEPFFDESQLYRIDHYLGKEMVQNIITTRFANRIFSSLWNSSNIACVQITFKETIGTEGRGGYFDSIGIIRDVMQKHLTQILALLAMEK
;
A
#
# COMPACT_ATOMS: atom_id res chain seq x y z
N ASP A 1 -8.21 -15.37 -9.45
CA ASP A 1 -9.37 -14.55 -9.07
C ASP A 1 -9.82 -13.54 -10.12
N GLY A 2 -8.94 -13.09 -11.04
CA GLY A 2 -9.40 -12.27 -12.18
C GLY A 2 -9.70 -10.81 -11.85
N PHE A 3 -9.25 -10.31 -10.69
CA PHE A 3 -9.43 -8.91 -10.30
C PHE A 3 -8.50 -7.92 -11.00
N LEU A 4 -7.40 -8.40 -11.59
CA LEU A 4 -6.51 -7.57 -12.38
C LEU A 4 -6.87 -7.67 -13.86
N PRO A 5 -6.80 -6.56 -14.62
CA PRO A 5 -6.94 -6.61 -16.07
C PRO A 5 -5.92 -7.59 -16.69
N PRO A 6 -6.30 -8.36 -17.73
CA PRO A 6 -5.38 -9.28 -18.39
C PRO A 6 -4.13 -8.61 -18.98
N GLU A 7 -4.17 -7.31 -19.27
CA GLU A 7 -3.06 -6.52 -19.82
C GLU A 7 -2.40 -5.63 -18.77
N VAL A 8 -2.57 -5.93 -17.47
CA VAL A 8 -1.94 -5.18 -16.38
C VAL A 8 -0.41 -5.16 -16.54
N ASN A 9 0.20 -4.05 -16.18
CA ASN A 9 1.65 -3.90 -16.17
C ASN A 9 2.14 -3.63 -14.75
N ILE A 10 3.12 -4.39 -14.29
CA ILE A 10 3.72 -4.26 -12.95
C ILE A 10 5.19 -3.90 -13.14
N VAL A 11 5.63 -2.76 -12.63
CA VAL A 11 7.03 -2.32 -12.76
C VAL A 11 7.66 -2.23 -11.37
N GLY A 12 8.63 -3.11 -11.09
CA GLY A 12 9.49 -3.00 -9.92
C GLY A 12 10.52 -1.91 -10.11
N TYR A 13 10.75 -1.09 -9.08
CA TYR A 13 11.73 0.00 -9.10
C TYR A 13 12.59 -0.02 -7.83
N ALA A 14 13.91 -0.12 -7.97
CA ALA A 14 14.83 0.06 -6.85
C ALA A 14 16.23 0.45 -7.33
N ARG A 15 17.11 0.80 -6.38
CA ARG A 15 18.52 1.15 -6.66
C ARG A 15 19.35 -0.04 -7.12
N THR A 16 18.98 -1.24 -6.70
CA THR A 16 19.74 -2.47 -6.96
C THR A 16 19.65 -2.81 -8.45
N LYS A 17 20.81 -2.97 -9.09
CA LYS A 17 20.85 -3.53 -10.43
C LYS A 17 20.58 -5.04 -10.36
N VAL A 18 19.61 -5.51 -11.13
CA VAL A 18 19.30 -6.93 -11.29
C VAL A 18 19.74 -7.32 -12.69
N ASP A 19 20.80 -8.15 -12.78
CA ASP A 19 21.39 -8.51 -14.08
C ASP A 19 20.49 -9.48 -14.88
N ASP A 20 19.84 -10.41 -14.19
CA ASP A 20 18.88 -11.35 -14.78
C ASP A 20 17.52 -11.25 -14.09
N VAL A 21 16.66 -10.41 -14.67
CA VAL A 21 15.31 -10.13 -14.16
C VAL A 21 14.41 -11.37 -14.25
N GLU A 22 14.56 -12.20 -15.29
CA GLU A 22 13.74 -13.41 -15.46
C GLU A 22 14.10 -14.48 -14.43
N LYS A 23 15.39 -14.67 -14.16
CA LYS A 23 15.85 -15.53 -13.08
C LYS A 23 15.38 -15.01 -11.73
N TRP A 24 15.49 -13.71 -11.47
CA TRP A 24 15.02 -13.11 -10.22
C TRP A 24 13.52 -13.34 -10.00
N LYS A 25 12.69 -13.12 -11.02
CA LYS A 25 11.25 -13.41 -10.97
C LYS A 25 10.96 -14.87 -10.61
N ARG A 26 11.62 -15.82 -11.30
CA ARG A 26 11.37 -17.26 -11.12
C ARG A 26 11.91 -17.80 -9.80
N GLU A 27 13.13 -17.43 -9.43
CA GLU A 27 13.80 -18.00 -8.26
C GLU A 27 13.52 -17.25 -6.97
N THR A 28 13.08 -15.99 -7.03
CA THR A 28 12.87 -15.17 -5.84
C THR A 28 11.39 -14.88 -5.62
N LEU A 29 10.68 -14.33 -6.61
CA LEU A 29 9.28 -13.93 -6.43
C LEU A 29 8.35 -15.14 -6.30
N MET A 30 8.50 -16.14 -7.18
CA MET A 30 7.59 -17.30 -7.18
C MET A 30 7.60 -18.09 -5.87
N LYS A 31 8.68 -18.03 -5.09
CA LYS A 31 8.76 -18.72 -3.77
C LYS A 31 7.70 -18.24 -2.79
N TYR A 32 7.20 -17.01 -2.96
CA TYR A 32 6.19 -16.41 -2.10
C TYR A 32 4.77 -16.56 -2.65
N PHE A 33 4.59 -17.15 -3.83
CA PHE A 33 3.27 -17.42 -4.37
C PHE A 33 2.70 -18.68 -3.73
N LEU A 34 1.62 -18.51 -2.99
CA LEU A 34 0.92 -19.58 -2.29
C LEU A 34 -0.22 -20.13 -3.14
N ASN A 35 -0.61 -21.39 -2.87
CA ASN A 35 -1.82 -22.01 -3.43
C ASN A 35 -1.90 -22.08 -4.97
N LEU A 36 -0.77 -22.02 -5.68
CA LEU A 36 -0.74 -22.04 -7.16
C LEU A 36 -1.46 -23.24 -7.77
N SER A 37 -1.28 -24.44 -7.19
CA SER A 37 -1.90 -25.68 -7.66
C SER A 37 -3.42 -25.69 -7.46
N ALA A 38 -3.89 -25.17 -6.31
CA ALA A 38 -5.32 -25.09 -5.99
C ALA A 38 -6.04 -24.04 -6.86
N LEU A 39 -5.36 -22.94 -7.20
CA LEU A 39 -5.92 -21.83 -7.97
C LEU A 39 -5.91 -22.08 -9.49
N ARG A 40 -5.33 -23.20 -9.97
CA ARG A 40 -5.11 -23.48 -11.40
C ARG A 40 -4.54 -22.27 -12.15
N CYS A 41 -3.68 -21.51 -11.49
CA CYS A 41 -3.14 -20.26 -11.98
C CYS A 41 -1.75 -20.51 -12.58
N HIS A 42 -1.54 -20.09 -13.82
CA HIS A 42 -0.23 -20.13 -14.45
C HIS A 42 0.61 -18.95 -13.95
N ALA A 43 1.37 -19.18 -12.87
CA ALA A 43 2.27 -18.18 -12.29
C ALA A 43 3.24 -17.60 -13.33
N GLU A 44 3.68 -18.40 -14.30
CA GLU A 44 4.56 -17.95 -15.38
C GLU A 44 3.91 -16.88 -16.27
N ASP A 45 2.60 -16.96 -16.50
CA ASP A 45 1.90 -15.94 -17.28
C ASP A 45 1.84 -14.63 -16.49
N PHE A 46 1.61 -14.69 -15.18
CA PHE A 46 1.66 -13.52 -14.31
C PHE A 46 3.04 -12.83 -14.33
N LEU A 47 4.14 -13.60 -14.36
CA LEU A 47 5.50 -13.05 -14.41
C LEU A 47 5.80 -12.24 -15.68
N LYS A 48 5.10 -12.50 -16.79
CA LYS A 48 5.23 -11.73 -18.04
C LYS A 48 4.78 -10.28 -17.88
N HIS A 49 3.85 -10.02 -16.96
CA HIS A 49 3.37 -8.67 -16.64
C HIS A 49 4.34 -7.85 -15.78
N ILE A 50 5.34 -8.52 -15.17
CA ILE A 50 6.30 -7.88 -14.29
C ILE A 50 7.48 -7.39 -15.12
N SER A 51 7.94 -6.17 -14.88
CA SER A 51 9.17 -5.60 -15.41
C SER A 51 9.97 -5.00 -14.26
N TYR A 52 11.25 -4.73 -14.47
CA TYR A 52 12.11 -4.17 -13.43
C TYR A 52 12.94 -3.01 -13.98
N PHE A 53 13.07 -1.95 -13.21
CA PHE A 53 13.85 -0.77 -13.52
C PHE A 53 14.79 -0.44 -12.36
N SER A 54 16.05 -0.18 -12.68
CA SER A 54 17.06 0.23 -11.70
C SER A 54 17.27 1.74 -11.75
N GLY A 55 17.06 2.44 -10.63
CA GLY A 55 17.21 3.89 -10.55
C GLY A 55 17.28 4.41 -9.11
N ALA A 56 17.80 5.64 -8.95
CA ALA A 56 17.89 6.32 -7.67
C ALA A 56 16.54 6.94 -7.27
N TYR A 57 16.33 7.16 -5.98
CA TYR A 57 15.07 7.71 -5.46
C TYR A 57 15.00 9.25 -5.53
N ASP A 58 16.17 9.88 -5.61
CA ASP A 58 16.40 11.32 -5.59
C ASP A 58 16.77 11.92 -6.96
N ASN A 59 16.77 11.10 -8.02
CA ASN A 59 17.14 11.53 -9.36
C ASN A 59 15.91 11.63 -10.28
N VAL A 60 15.50 12.85 -10.61
CA VAL A 60 14.36 13.11 -11.52
C VAL A 60 14.55 12.48 -12.90
N ASP A 61 15.77 12.40 -13.42
CA ASP A 61 16.02 11.81 -14.74
C ASP A 61 15.80 10.28 -14.74
N ASP A 62 15.99 9.62 -13.59
CA ASP A 62 15.64 8.20 -13.45
C ASP A 62 14.12 8.01 -13.50
N PHE A 63 13.36 8.92 -12.90
CA PHE A 63 11.89 8.91 -12.98
C PHE A 63 11.38 9.28 -14.38
N LYS A 64 12.06 10.14 -15.14
CA LYS A 64 11.72 10.36 -16.57
C LYS A 64 11.98 9.11 -17.42
N ARG A 65 13.03 8.35 -17.11
CA ARG A 65 13.29 7.06 -17.78
C ARG A 65 12.25 6.01 -17.39
N LEU A 66 11.82 5.99 -16.13
CA LEU A 66 10.70 5.18 -15.68
C LEU A 66 9.40 5.58 -16.40
N ASP A 67 9.09 6.87 -16.53
CA ASP A 67 7.93 7.37 -17.27
C ASP A 67 7.93 6.91 -18.72
N LYS A 68 9.07 6.97 -19.39
CA LYS A 68 9.20 6.47 -20.76
C LYS A 68 8.82 4.99 -20.86
N MET A 69 9.31 4.15 -19.94
CA MET A 69 8.94 2.73 -19.89
C MET A 69 7.45 2.52 -19.59
N ILE A 70 6.87 3.32 -18.69
CA ILE A 70 5.44 3.24 -18.38
C ILE A 70 4.62 3.62 -19.61
N ARG A 71 4.99 4.69 -20.32
CA ARG A 71 4.31 5.11 -21.56
C ARG A 71 4.38 4.08 -22.67
N GLU A 72 5.55 3.47 -22.87
CA GLU A 72 5.68 2.38 -23.85
C GLU A 72 4.69 1.23 -23.57
N LYS A 73 4.35 0.99 -22.29
CA LYS A 73 3.35 0.00 -21.88
C LYS A 73 1.92 0.50 -22.02
N GLU A 74 1.66 1.77 -21.70
CA GLU A 74 0.36 2.42 -21.91
C GLU A 74 0.01 2.47 -23.41
N ASP A 75 0.96 2.84 -24.27
CA ASP A 75 0.78 2.91 -25.73
C ASP A 75 0.61 1.52 -26.37
N ALA A 76 1.14 0.47 -25.74
CA ALA A 76 0.98 -0.92 -26.20
C ALA A 76 -0.40 -1.51 -25.84
N PHE A 77 -1.18 -0.85 -24.98
CA PHE A 77 -2.51 -1.29 -24.60
C PHE A 77 -3.48 -1.19 -25.79
N LYS A 78 -4.23 -2.26 -26.04
CA LYS A 78 -5.12 -2.36 -27.22
C LYS A 78 -6.56 -1.92 -26.95
N GLY A 79 -6.84 -1.42 -25.75
CA GLY A 79 -8.17 -0.96 -25.37
C GLY A 79 -8.58 0.35 -26.07
N PRO A 80 -9.87 0.73 -25.95
CA PRO A 80 -10.40 1.93 -26.59
C PRO A 80 -9.98 3.23 -25.90
N GLU A 81 -9.61 3.16 -24.62
CA GLU A 81 -9.22 4.32 -23.82
C GLU A 81 -7.74 4.64 -24.01
N LYS A 82 -7.44 5.93 -24.14
CA LYS A 82 -6.06 6.44 -24.21
C LYS A 82 -5.61 6.89 -22.82
N GLY A 83 -4.32 6.76 -22.56
CA GLY A 83 -3.72 7.05 -21.27
C GLY A 83 -3.58 5.80 -20.41
N GLY A 84 -3.41 5.99 -19.10
CA GLY A 84 -3.21 4.88 -18.18
C GLY A 84 -3.38 5.29 -16.73
N ASP A 85 -4.04 4.41 -15.96
CA ASP A 85 -4.09 4.50 -14.52
C ASP A 85 -2.75 4.08 -13.91
N ARG A 86 -2.18 4.91 -13.04
CA ARG A 86 -0.88 4.65 -12.40
C ARG A 86 -1.04 4.51 -10.89
N LEU A 87 -0.70 3.33 -10.38
CA LEU A 87 -0.63 3.04 -8.95
C LEU A 87 0.84 2.89 -8.52
N PHE A 88 1.34 3.85 -7.75
CA PHE A 88 2.69 3.79 -7.19
C PHE A 88 2.65 3.20 -5.79
N TYR A 89 3.26 2.04 -5.59
CA TYR A 89 3.38 1.42 -4.28
C TYR A 89 4.75 1.74 -3.67
N LEU A 90 4.79 2.57 -2.62
CA LEU A 90 6.01 3.01 -1.95
C LEU A 90 6.38 2.02 -0.83
N ALA A 91 6.89 0.85 -1.21
CA ALA A 91 7.49 -0.13 -0.29
C ALA A 91 8.90 0.31 0.15
N LEU A 92 9.01 1.53 0.68
CA LEU A 92 10.26 2.23 0.96
C LEU A 92 10.32 2.71 2.42
N PRO A 93 11.52 2.96 2.97
CA PRO A 93 11.61 3.58 4.28
C PRO A 93 11.07 5.02 4.27
N PRO A 94 10.52 5.52 5.40
CA PRO A 94 9.90 6.85 5.47
C PRO A 94 10.83 8.01 5.08
N SER A 95 12.14 7.85 5.33
CA SER A 95 13.15 8.87 5.07
C SER A 95 13.26 9.28 3.60
N VAL A 96 12.78 8.44 2.66
CA VAL A 96 12.82 8.74 1.23
C VAL A 96 11.45 9.12 0.64
N PHE A 97 10.36 9.11 1.42
CA PHE A 97 9.01 9.34 0.88
C PHE A 97 8.85 10.69 0.19
N ALA A 98 9.17 11.78 0.88
CA ALA A 98 9.03 13.13 0.32
C ALA A 98 9.88 13.30 -0.96
N CYS A 99 11.09 12.74 -0.95
CA CYS A 99 12.00 12.78 -2.08
C CYS A 99 11.43 12.01 -3.29
N VAL A 100 10.95 10.79 -3.08
CA VAL A 100 10.34 9.96 -4.13
C VAL A 100 9.07 10.61 -4.66
N CYS A 101 8.20 11.13 -3.79
CA CYS A 101 6.98 11.83 -4.20
C CYS A 101 7.29 13.05 -5.07
N GLY A 102 8.31 13.84 -4.70
CA GLY A 102 8.78 14.95 -5.52
C GLY A 102 9.31 14.50 -6.88
N SER A 103 10.07 13.40 -6.92
CA SER A 103 10.59 12.83 -8.17
C SER A 103 9.50 12.25 -9.07
N ILE A 104 8.51 11.54 -8.51
CA ILE A 104 7.33 11.06 -9.24
C ILE A 104 6.58 12.25 -9.83
N ARG A 105 6.30 13.28 -9.02
CA ARG A 105 5.54 14.46 -9.45
C ARG A 105 6.20 15.18 -10.62
N LYS A 106 7.53 15.25 -10.63
CA LYS A 106 8.32 15.94 -11.68
C LYS A 106 8.65 15.08 -12.88
N GLY A 107 8.75 13.76 -12.71
CA GLY A 107 9.36 12.87 -13.69
C GLY A 107 8.46 11.76 -14.21
N ALA A 108 7.41 11.36 -13.48
CA ALA A 108 6.61 10.17 -13.77
C ALA A 108 5.09 10.38 -13.68
N MET A 109 4.62 11.63 -13.76
CA MET A 109 3.20 11.92 -13.91
C MET A 109 2.74 11.66 -15.36
N PRO A 110 1.53 11.11 -15.57
CA PRO A 110 0.94 10.97 -16.89
C PRO A 110 0.73 12.37 -17.47
N GLN A 111 1.02 12.54 -18.77
CA GLN A 111 1.18 13.89 -19.28
C GLN A 111 -0.14 14.62 -19.58
N GLU A 112 -1.09 14.08 -20.34
CA GLU A 112 -2.12 15.00 -20.88
C GLU A 112 -3.54 14.45 -21.12
N VAL A 113 -3.83 13.14 -21.07
CA VAL A 113 -5.22 12.66 -21.25
C VAL A 113 -5.48 11.33 -20.52
N GLY A 114 -6.44 11.33 -19.60
CA GLY A 114 -7.03 10.13 -19.02
C GLY A 114 -6.20 9.45 -17.92
N GLY A 115 -6.91 8.84 -16.98
CA GLY A 115 -6.35 8.02 -15.91
C GLY A 115 -6.11 8.74 -14.58
N TRP A 116 -6.10 7.99 -13.48
CA TRP A 116 -5.79 8.48 -12.14
C TRP A 116 -4.36 8.12 -11.74
N VAL A 117 -3.79 8.94 -10.84
CA VAL A 117 -2.55 8.62 -10.12
C VAL A 117 -2.88 8.42 -8.66
N ARG A 118 -2.49 7.28 -8.10
CA ARG A 118 -2.64 6.95 -6.67
C ARG A 118 -1.33 6.44 -6.10
N LEU A 119 -1.08 6.78 -4.85
CA LEU A 119 0.10 6.38 -4.11
C LEU A 119 -0.31 5.54 -2.91
N ILE A 120 0.22 4.33 -2.81
CA ILE A 120 0.12 3.50 -1.63
C ILE A 120 1.37 3.75 -0.78
N ILE A 121 1.17 4.16 0.46
CA ILE A 121 2.26 4.48 1.40
C ILE A 121 2.14 3.59 2.63
N GLU A 122 3.25 2.98 3.01
CA GLU A 122 3.36 2.10 4.17
C GLU A 122 3.84 2.83 5.42
N LYS A 123 3.50 2.25 6.56
CA LYS A 123 3.94 2.71 7.89
C LYS A 123 5.48 2.60 8.05
N PRO A 124 6.11 3.41 8.93
CA PRO A 124 5.51 4.35 9.89
C PRO A 124 5.24 5.76 9.34
N PHE A 125 4.17 6.39 9.85
CA PHE A 125 3.76 7.76 9.53
C PHE A 125 4.20 8.73 10.64
N GLY A 126 5.51 8.88 10.83
CA GLY A 126 6.07 9.60 11.99
C GLY A 126 6.07 8.76 13.27
N HIS A 127 6.58 9.36 14.36
CA HIS A 127 6.68 8.74 15.69
C HIS A 127 5.90 9.48 16.78
N ASP A 128 5.36 10.65 16.45
CA ASP A 128 4.50 11.49 17.28
C ASP A 128 3.67 12.44 16.39
N THR A 129 2.84 13.28 17.02
CA THR A 129 1.99 14.25 16.33
C THR A 129 2.78 15.18 15.42
N ASN A 130 3.92 15.71 15.88
CA ASN A 130 4.69 16.71 15.14
C ASN A 130 5.35 16.09 13.91
N SER A 131 6.06 14.97 14.08
CA SER A 131 6.71 14.25 12.97
C SER A 131 5.70 13.69 11.96
N SER A 132 4.51 13.28 12.41
CA SER A 132 3.42 12.86 11.50
C SER A 132 2.85 14.05 10.71
N ALA A 133 2.73 15.22 11.33
CA ALA A 133 2.28 16.45 10.66
C ALA A 133 3.33 16.93 9.64
N GLU A 134 4.61 16.92 10.01
CA GLU A 134 5.73 17.23 9.10
C GLU A 134 5.73 16.32 7.87
N LEU A 135 5.54 15.01 8.05
CA LEU A 135 5.42 14.08 6.93
C LEU A 135 4.23 14.43 6.04
N SER A 136 3.07 14.77 6.62
CA SER A 136 1.88 15.11 5.85
C SER A 136 2.09 16.41 5.05
N HIS A 137 2.60 17.46 5.69
CA HIS A 137 2.96 18.72 5.04
C HIS A 137 4.05 18.57 3.97
N ALA A 138 4.96 17.63 4.13
CA ALA A 138 5.96 17.34 3.10
C ALA A 138 5.37 16.66 1.85
N LEU A 139 4.20 16.01 1.96
CA LEU A 139 3.53 15.33 0.85
C LEU A 139 2.48 16.20 0.14
N GLU A 140 1.84 17.12 0.88
CA GLU A 140 0.82 18.06 0.39
C GLU A 140 1.18 18.78 -0.93
N PRO A 141 2.42 19.26 -1.16
CA PRO A 141 2.76 19.96 -2.40
C PRO A 141 2.76 19.06 -3.65
N PHE A 142 2.78 17.73 -3.47
CA PHE A 142 2.98 16.78 -4.56
C PHE A 142 1.70 16.05 -4.96
N PHE A 143 0.82 15.74 -4.00
CA PHE A 143 -0.37 14.93 -4.24
C PHE A 143 -1.54 15.40 -3.38
N ASP A 144 -2.73 15.34 -3.96
CA ASP A 144 -3.96 15.58 -3.22
C ASP A 144 -4.26 14.40 -2.29
N GLU A 145 -4.95 14.65 -1.18
CA GLU A 145 -5.27 13.61 -0.19
C GLU A 145 -6.07 12.44 -0.80
N SER A 146 -6.91 12.69 -1.81
CA SER A 146 -7.65 11.65 -2.54
C SER A 146 -6.77 10.69 -3.35
N GLN A 147 -5.51 11.06 -3.58
CA GLN A 147 -4.50 10.25 -4.25
C GLN A 147 -3.65 9.44 -3.27
N LEU A 148 -3.71 9.74 -1.97
CA LEU A 148 -2.86 9.14 -0.95
C LEU A 148 -3.59 8.00 -0.22
N TYR A 149 -3.08 6.78 -0.35
CA TYR A 149 -3.62 5.57 0.27
C TYR A 149 -2.64 5.10 1.34
N ARG A 150 -2.85 5.55 2.58
CA ARG A 150 -2.05 5.16 3.74
C ARG A 150 -2.51 3.81 4.26
N ILE A 151 -1.62 2.82 4.27
CA ILE A 151 -1.99 1.44 4.62
C ILE A 151 -2.01 1.24 6.12
N ASP A 152 -3.17 0.78 6.60
CA ASP A 152 -3.27 -0.06 7.78
C ASP A 152 -3.86 -1.42 7.36
N HIS A 153 -3.02 -2.45 7.30
CA HIS A 153 -3.42 -3.77 6.83
C HIS A 153 -4.50 -4.45 7.70
N TYR A 154 -4.76 -3.99 8.92
CA TYR A 154 -5.87 -4.52 9.72
C TYR A 154 -7.23 -4.19 9.11
N LEU A 155 -7.34 -3.06 8.40
CA LEU A 155 -8.56 -2.69 7.66
C LEU A 155 -8.85 -3.61 6.48
N GLY A 156 -7.85 -4.38 6.03
CA GLY A 156 -8.02 -5.43 5.02
C GLY A 156 -8.47 -6.79 5.57
N LYS A 157 -8.58 -6.95 6.89
CA LYS A 157 -9.01 -8.22 7.50
C LYS A 157 -10.53 -8.35 7.43
N GLU A 158 -11.01 -9.50 6.99
CA GLU A 158 -12.44 -9.80 6.79
C GLU A 158 -13.32 -9.41 7.99
N MET A 159 -12.94 -9.85 9.20
CA MET A 159 -13.73 -9.56 10.40
C MET A 159 -13.70 -8.08 10.81
N VAL A 160 -12.65 -7.34 10.45
CA VAL A 160 -12.59 -5.89 10.69
C VAL A 160 -13.50 -5.15 9.72
N GLN A 161 -13.50 -5.55 8.44
CA GLN A 161 -14.43 -5.01 7.44
C GLN A 161 -15.90 -5.28 7.81
N ASN A 162 -16.18 -6.43 8.42
CA ASN A 162 -17.53 -6.80 8.82
C ASN A 162 -18.09 -6.00 10.02
N ILE A 163 -17.27 -5.21 10.74
CA ILE A 163 -17.73 -4.40 11.88
C ILE A 163 -18.83 -3.41 11.44
N ILE A 164 -18.62 -2.69 10.33
CA ILE A 164 -19.57 -1.69 9.83
C ILE A 164 -20.92 -2.34 9.49
N THR A 165 -20.89 -3.43 8.73
CA THR A 165 -22.08 -4.20 8.36
C THR A 165 -22.81 -4.72 9.61
N THR A 166 -22.05 -5.27 10.56
CA THR A 166 -22.63 -5.78 11.82
C THR A 166 -23.35 -4.68 12.59
N ARG A 167 -22.73 -3.49 12.75
CA ARG A 167 -23.29 -2.37 13.51
C ARG A 167 -24.49 -1.72 12.85
N PHE A 168 -24.39 -1.41 11.55
CA PHE A 168 -25.33 -0.49 10.91
C PHE A 168 -26.36 -1.15 10.00
N ALA A 169 -26.12 -2.38 9.54
CA ALA A 169 -27.10 -3.13 8.74
C ALA A 169 -28.10 -3.93 9.59
N ASN A 170 -27.84 -4.07 10.90
CA ASN A 170 -28.65 -4.89 11.80
C ASN A 170 -29.33 -4.04 12.86
N ARG A 171 -30.67 -4.02 12.86
CA ARG A 171 -31.47 -3.23 13.82
C ARG A 171 -31.20 -3.61 15.29
N ILE A 172 -30.98 -4.90 15.56
CA ILE A 172 -30.67 -5.42 16.90
C ILE A 172 -29.40 -4.77 17.46
N PHE A 173 -28.31 -4.82 16.70
CA PHE A 173 -27.05 -4.22 17.13
C PHE A 173 -27.15 -2.70 17.19
N SER A 174 -27.78 -2.06 16.20
CA SER A 174 -27.95 -0.60 16.18
C SER A 174 -28.65 -0.05 17.42
N SER A 175 -29.63 -0.75 18.01
CA SER A 175 -30.30 -0.29 19.25
C SER A 175 -29.49 -0.52 20.53
N LEU A 176 -28.59 -1.51 20.52
CA LEU A 176 -27.78 -1.90 21.68
C LEU A 176 -26.41 -1.20 21.71
N TRP A 177 -26.00 -0.54 20.63
CA TRP A 177 -24.64 -0.01 20.48
C TRP A 177 -24.43 1.35 21.17
N ASN A 178 -24.70 1.43 22.48
CA ASN A 178 -24.56 2.66 23.27
C ASN A 178 -24.27 2.37 24.75
N SER A 179 -23.94 3.42 25.51
CA SER A 179 -23.57 3.35 26.93
C SER A 179 -24.71 2.90 27.86
N SER A 180 -25.97 2.91 27.40
CA SER A 180 -27.09 2.38 28.19
C SER A 180 -27.12 0.85 28.22
N ASN A 181 -26.45 0.20 27.27
CA ASN A 181 -26.47 -1.26 27.10
C ASN A 181 -25.07 -1.90 27.18
N ILE A 182 -24.02 -1.15 26.85
CA ILE A 182 -22.64 -1.65 26.84
C ILE A 182 -21.91 -1.16 28.10
N ALA A 183 -21.48 -2.11 28.94
CA ALA A 183 -20.70 -1.82 30.14
C ALA A 183 -19.21 -1.57 29.85
N CYS A 184 -18.62 -2.33 28.91
CA CYS A 184 -17.19 -2.24 28.57
C CYS A 184 -16.94 -2.77 27.16
N VAL A 185 -15.99 -2.15 26.44
CA VAL A 185 -15.45 -2.63 25.17
C VAL A 185 -13.98 -2.96 25.38
N GLN A 186 -13.59 -4.19 25.07
CA GLN A 186 -12.20 -4.64 25.17
C GLN A 186 -11.67 -5.01 23.78
N ILE A 187 -10.56 -4.40 23.39
CA ILE A 187 -9.82 -4.73 22.16
C ILE A 187 -8.49 -5.33 22.58
N THR A 188 -8.19 -6.55 22.11
CA THR A 188 -7.02 -7.31 22.56
C THR A 188 -6.16 -7.71 21.37
N PHE A 189 -4.86 -7.49 21.48
CA PHE A 189 -3.84 -8.01 20.59
C PHE A 189 -2.85 -8.85 21.38
N LYS A 190 -2.53 -10.04 20.86
CA LYS A 190 -1.58 -10.98 21.45
C LYS A 190 -0.80 -11.65 20.32
N GLU A 191 0.50 -11.80 20.52
CA GLU A 191 1.38 -12.59 19.67
C GLU A 191 2.13 -13.60 20.53
N THR A 192 2.39 -14.78 19.97
CA THR A 192 3.22 -15.81 20.62
C THR A 192 4.70 -15.66 20.28
N ILE A 193 5.03 -14.78 19.34
CA ILE A 193 6.38 -14.48 18.90
C ILE A 193 6.96 -13.28 19.67
N GLY A 194 8.28 -13.27 19.85
CA GLY A 194 9.02 -12.13 20.40
C GLY A 194 9.39 -11.12 19.30
N THR A 195 10.43 -10.33 19.54
CA THR A 195 10.95 -9.39 18.51
C THR A 195 11.81 -10.05 17.43
N GLU A 196 12.03 -11.37 17.49
CA GLU A 196 12.64 -12.22 16.45
C GLU A 196 13.79 -11.57 15.65
N GLY A 197 14.84 -11.11 16.35
CA GLY A 197 16.02 -10.50 15.71
C GLY A 197 15.83 -9.05 15.23
N ARG A 198 14.64 -8.47 15.38
CA ARG A 198 14.30 -7.06 15.13
C ARG A 198 14.27 -6.22 16.41
N GLY A 199 14.84 -6.72 17.50
CA GLY A 199 14.82 -6.05 18.81
C GLY A 199 15.29 -4.59 18.77
N GLY A 200 16.37 -4.30 18.04
CA GLY A 200 16.87 -2.92 17.91
C GLY A 200 15.93 -1.97 17.16
N TYR A 201 15.18 -2.48 16.18
CA TYR A 201 14.15 -1.68 15.50
C TYR A 201 12.95 -1.46 16.44
N PHE A 202 12.48 -2.52 17.10
CA PHE A 202 11.34 -2.46 18.01
C PHE A 202 11.61 -1.55 19.22
N ASP A 203 12.83 -1.50 19.74
CA ASP A 203 13.21 -0.70 20.92
C ASP A 203 12.90 0.79 20.74
N SER A 204 13.18 1.34 19.56
CA SER A 204 12.88 2.74 19.23
C SER A 204 11.39 3.03 18.96
N ILE A 205 10.58 2.00 18.73
CA ILE A 205 9.17 2.13 18.32
C ILE A 205 8.24 1.84 19.49
N GLY A 206 8.41 0.69 20.13
CA GLY A 206 7.58 0.17 21.21
C GLY A 206 6.19 -0.28 20.77
N ILE A 207 5.52 -1.07 21.62
CA ILE A 207 4.22 -1.69 21.28
C ILE A 207 3.10 -0.68 21.00
N ILE A 208 3.16 0.52 21.59
CA ILE A 208 2.15 1.55 21.38
C ILE A 208 2.18 2.03 19.92
N ARG A 209 3.34 2.39 19.39
CA ARG A 209 3.47 2.81 17.99
C ARG A 209 3.38 1.62 17.03
N ASP A 210 3.84 0.46 17.48
CA ASP A 210 3.85 -0.71 16.61
C ASP A 210 2.48 -1.38 16.44
N VAL A 211 1.54 -1.23 17.37
CA VAL A 211 0.23 -1.88 17.25
C VAL A 211 -0.91 -0.98 17.69
N MET A 212 -0.81 -0.40 18.88
CA MET A 212 -1.95 0.27 19.51
C MET A 212 -2.40 1.50 18.72
N GLN A 213 -1.48 2.42 18.42
CA GLN A 213 -1.75 3.71 17.78
C GLN A 213 -2.41 3.57 16.40
N LYS A 214 -2.14 2.47 15.69
CA LYS A 214 -2.66 2.19 14.36
C LYS A 214 -3.78 1.14 14.39
N HIS A 215 -3.42 -0.13 14.54
CA HIS A 215 -4.33 -1.27 14.35
C HIS A 215 -5.50 -1.24 15.33
N LEU A 216 -5.23 -1.00 16.62
CA LEU A 216 -6.28 -1.01 17.63
C LEU A 216 -7.10 0.28 17.63
N THR A 217 -6.47 1.44 17.38
CA THR A 217 -7.19 2.70 17.21
C THR A 217 -8.11 2.66 15.99
N GLN A 218 -7.71 2.04 14.88
CA GLN A 218 -8.56 1.86 13.71
C GLN A 218 -9.78 0.98 14.02
N ILE A 219 -9.59 -0.14 14.73
CA ILE A 219 -10.71 -0.96 15.20
C ILE A 219 -11.60 -0.17 16.17
N LEU A 220 -11.02 0.60 17.10
CA LEU A 220 -11.76 1.45 18.01
C LEU A 220 -12.62 2.46 17.26
N ALA A 221 -12.07 3.13 16.24
CA ALA A 221 -12.81 4.06 15.41
C ALA A 221 -14.01 3.39 14.73
N LEU A 222 -13.83 2.20 14.14
CA LEU A 222 -14.92 1.43 13.54
C LEU A 222 -15.97 0.98 14.55
N LEU A 223 -15.58 0.72 15.80
CA LEU A 223 -16.51 0.33 16.88
C LEU A 223 -17.26 1.52 17.49
N ALA A 224 -16.66 2.70 17.49
CA ALA A 224 -17.17 3.88 18.21
C ALA A 224 -17.76 4.97 17.30
N MET A 225 -17.50 4.95 15.99
CA MET A 225 -18.01 5.96 15.06
C MET A 225 -19.55 5.97 14.99
N GLU A 226 -20.12 7.13 14.70
CA GLU A 226 -21.54 7.29 14.40
C GLU A 226 -21.93 6.67 13.05
N LYS A 227 -23.24 6.54 12.83
CA LYS A 227 -23.80 6.13 11.54
C LYS A 227 -23.77 7.27 10.52
#